data_AF-A0A6P9ERQ2-F1
#
_entry.id   AF-A0A6P9ERQ2-F1
#
_cell.length_a   1.000
_cell.length_b   1.000
_cell.length_c   1.000
_cell.angle_alpha   90.00
_cell.angle_beta   90.00
_cell.angle_gamma   90.00
#
_symmetry.space_group_name_H-M   'P 1'
#
loop_
_entity.id
_entity.type
_entity.pdbx_description
1 polymer ?
#
loop_
_entity_poly.entity_id
_entity_poly.type
_entity_poly.pdbx_seq_one_letter_code
_entity_poly.pdbx_strand_id
1 'polypeptide(L)'
;MAKDKALGPDGFSMGFFQKHGAKVVEDFRPISLVSGVYKIISKVLENRLSSMMEHIISKPQNAFIRGRQILDSVLIANECLDHRLREGVPVLVNGTPAGFFNSSRGLRQGDFLPPLLFVIFMEALGRLVKDAVGGVSGLKVNLSKSEMVVVGAVPNINNLARLLDCKVLSLPMKYLGLPLGANLA
;
A
#
# COMPACT_ATOMS: atom_id res chain seq x y z
N MET A 1 -18.00 -26.58 7.75
CA MET A 1 -16.92 -27.00 8.67
C MET A 1 -15.86 -25.92 8.72
N ALA A 2 -15.72 -25.26 9.88
CA ALA A 2 -14.69 -24.26 10.10
C ALA A 2 -13.33 -24.96 9.99
N LYS A 3 -12.55 -24.59 8.98
CA LYS A 3 -11.20 -25.12 8.79
C LYS A 3 -10.28 -24.31 9.71
N ASP A 4 -10.06 -24.88 10.90
CA ASP A 4 -9.24 -24.28 11.94
C ASP A 4 -7.79 -24.14 11.51
N LYS A 5 -7.17 -23.09 12.05
CA LYS A 5 -5.93 -22.57 11.54
C LYS A 5 -4.89 -22.50 12.71
N ALA A 6 -3.62 -22.89 12.51
CA ALA A 6 -2.55 -23.22 13.48
C ALA A 6 -2.21 -22.18 14.58
N LEU A 7 -1.73 -22.70 15.72
CA LEU A 7 -1.45 -22.03 17.00
C LEU A 7 -0.12 -21.23 16.99
N GLY A 8 -0.08 -20.14 17.75
CA GLY A 8 1.16 -19.44 18.09
C GLY A 8 2.00 -20.21 19.14
N PRO A 9 3.25 -19.78 19.42
CA PRO A 9 4.11 -20.42 20.42
C PRO A 9 3.58 -20.26 21.85
N ASP A 10 2.63 -19.34 22.04
CA ASP A 10 1.95 -18.97 23.27
C ASP A 10 0.59 -19.66 23.44
N GLY A 11 0.22 -20.58 22.55
CA GLY A 11 -1.01 -21.38 22.68
C GLY A 11 -2.33 -20.66 22.37
N PHE A 12 -2.28 -19.39 21.93
CA PHE A 12 -3.49 -18.68 21.49
C PHE A 12 -3.92 -19.11 20.08
N SER A 13 -5.16 -19.59 19.96
CA SER A 13 -5.76 -20.02 18.68
C SER A 13 -6.05 -18.81 17.79
N MET A 14 -5.15 -18.56 16.84
CA MET A 14 -5.40 -17.63 15.74
C MET A 14 -4.60 -18.05 14.50
N GLY A 15 -4.90 -19.24 13.96
CA GLY A 15 -5.29 -19.27 12.58
C GLY A 15 -4.30 -19.31 11.39
N PHE A 16 -3.60 -20.43 11.11
CA PHE A 16 -2.94 -20.79 9.82
C PHE A 16 -3.28 -22.16 9.14
N PHE A 17 -3.32 -22.23 7.79
CA PHE A 17 -3.54 -23.42 6.94
C PHE A 17 -2.18 -23.94 6.46
N GLN A 18 -1.95 -25.24 6.59
CA GLN A 18 -0.87 -25.94 5.90
C GLN A 18 -1.34 -26.35 4.50
N LYS A 19 -0.50 -26.14 3.48
CA LYS A 19 -0.73 -26.68 2.14
C LYS A 19 -0.75 -28.22 2.26
N HIS A 20 -1.85 -28.86 1.86
CA HIS A 20 -1.87 -30.34 1.81
C HIS A 20 -0.93 -30.78 0.68
N GLY A 21 0.06 -31.63 1.00
CA GLY A 21 1.02 -32.17 0.04
C GLY A 21 2.40 -31.49 -0.01
N ALA A 22 2.79 -30.70 0.99
CA ALA A 22 4.17 -30.23 1.13
C ALA A 22 5.11 -31.42 1.40
N LYS A 23 6.18 -31.55 0.61
CA LYS A 23 7.15 -32.66 0.70
C LYS A 23 8.51 -32.21 1.21
N VAL A 24 8.86 -30.94 1.03
CA VAL A 24 10.18 -30.38 1.38
C VAL A 24 9.99 -29.10 2.20
N VAL A 25 10.96 -28.78 3.07
CA VAL A 25 10.93 -27.60 3.96
C VAL A 25 10.74 -26.29 3.19
N GLU A 26 11.23 -26.21 1.96
CA GLU A 26 11.09 -25.06 1.05
C GLU A 26 9.66 -24.82 0.57
N ASP A 27 8.77 -25.84 0.64
CA ASP A 27 7.35 -25.70 0.32
C ASP A 27 6.61 -24.85 1.36
N PHE A 28 7.23 -24.64 2.53
CA PHE A 28 6.69 -23.80 3.58
C PHE A 28 7.19 -22.36 3.42
N ARG A 29 6.25 -21.43 3.38
CA ARG A 29 6.56 -20.01 3.55
C ARG A 29 6.83 -19.78 5.05
N PRO A 30 8.03 -19.33 5.48
CA PRO A 30 8.29 -19.08 6.89
C PRO A 30 7.36 -17.98 7.39
N ILE A 31 6.55 -18.30 8.40
CA ILE A 31 5.66 -17.34 9.06
C ILE A 31 6.35 -16.91 10.34
N SER A 32 6.50 -15.60 10.55
CA SER A 32 6.96 -15.08 11.85
C SER A 32 5.93 -15.46 12.92
N LEU A 33 6.36 -16.33 13.84
CA LEU A 33 5.56 -16.81 14.95
C LEU A 33 5.56 -15.76 16.07
N VAL A 34 5.03 -14.57 15.79
CA VAL A 34 4.95 -13.49 16.78
C VAL A 34 3.78 -13.78 17.73
N SER A 35 3.96 -13.44 19.02
CA SER A 35 2.98 -13.70 20.10
C SER A 35 1.57 -13.19 19.76
N GLY A 36 0.55 -13.85 20.30
CA GLY A 36 -0.86 -13.48 20.18
C GLY A 36 -1.13 -12.04 20.61
N VAL A 37 -0.40 -11.51 21.59
CA VAL A 37 -0.45 -10.10 21.99
C VAL A 37 -0.09 -9.18 20.82
N TYR A 38 0.99 -9.47 20.09
CA TYR A 38 1.35 -8.69 18.91
C TYR A 38 0.31 -8.79 17.79
N LYS A 39 -0.34 -9.95 17.61
CA LYS A 39 -1.43 -10.09 16.62
C LYS A 39 -2.63 -9.21 16.99
N ILE A 40 -2.97 -9.13 18.29
CA ILE A 40 -4.02 -8.24 18.79
C ILE A 40 -3.65 -6.78 18.54
N ILE A 41 -2.45 -6.35 18.95
CA ILE A 41 -1.97 -4.98 18.75
C ILE A 41 -1.94 -4.63 17.26
N SER A 42 -1.39 -5.51 16.42
CA SER A 42 -1.33 -5.34 14.97
C SER A 42 -2.71 -5.22 14.35
N LYS A 43 -3.70 -5.99 14.83
CA LYS A 43 -5.08 -5.91 14.34
C LYS A 43 -5.78 -4.61 14.75
N VAL A 44 -5.57 -4.16 15.98
CA VAL A 44 -6.10 -2.86 16.45
C VAL A 44 -5.50 -1.71 15.65
N LEU A 45 -4.18 -1.75 15.40
CA LEU A 45 -3.49 -0.74 14.60
C LEU A 45 -3.93 -0.78 13.13
N GLU A 46 -4.05 -1.96 12.53
CA GLU A 46 -4.57 -2.14 11.17
C GLU A 46 -5.97 -1.51 11.05
N ASN A 47 -6.89 -1.79 11.98
CA ASN A 47 -8.24 -1.24 11.92
C ASN A 47 -8.24 0.29 11.96
N ARG A 48 -7.36 0.92 12.77
CA ARG A 48 -7.22 2.38 12.82
C ARG A 48 -6.60 2.94 11.54
N LEU A 49 -5.55 2.31 11.03
CA LEU A 49 -4.89 2.72 9.78
C LEU A 49 -5.82 2.55 8.58
N SER A 50 -6.56 1.45 8.51
CA SER A 50 -7.47 1.11 7.41
C SER A 50 -8.47 2.23 7.13
N SER A 51 -9.00 2.89 8.18
CA SER A 51 -9.89 4.05 8.05
C SER A 51 -9.23 5.26 7.40
N MET A 52 -7.91 5.42 7.54
CA MET A 52 -7.17 6.53 6.92
C MET A 52 -6.65 6.18 5.52
N MET A 53 -6.48 4.88 5.21
CA MET A 53 -5.91 4.43 3.93
C MET A 53 -6.71 4.90 2.72
N GLU A 54 -8.03 5.02 2.83
CA GLU A 54 -8.88 5.47 1.72
C GLU A 54 -8.59 6.92 1.30
N HIS A 55 -8.10 7.76 2.22
CA HIS A 55 -7.76 9.15 1.96
C HIS A 55 -6.31 9.35 1.52
N ILE A 56 -5.40 8.50 1.99
CA ILE A 56 -3.97 8.60 1.69
C ILE A 56 -3.63 7.95 0.35
N ILE A 57 -4.29 6.83 0.03
CA ILE A 57 -3.90 5.99 -1.10
C ILE A 57 -4.69 6.32 -2.37
N SER A 58 -3.95 6.54 -3.45
CA SER A 58 -4.53 6.87 -4.75
C SER A 58 -5.42 5.73 -5.28
N LYS A 59 -6.39 6.09 -6.14
CA LYS A 59 -7.35 5.14 -6.74
C LYS A 59 -6.73 3.90 -7.45
N PRO A 60 -5.59 3.99 -8.17
CA PRO A 60 -5.06 2.82 -8.90
C PRO A 60 -4.47 1.73 -7.99
N GLN A 61 -4.16 2.04 -6.73
CA GLN A 61 -3.60 1.06 -5.79
C GLN A 61 -4.74 0.21 -5.21
N ASN A 62 -4.90 -1.01 -5.71
CA ASN A 62 -6.01 -1.91 -5.35
C ASN A 62 -5.62 -3.04 -4.39
N ALA A 63 -4.32 -3.19 -4.09
CA ALA A 63 -3.82 -4.25 -3.24
C ALA A 63 -3.93 -3.88 -1.74
N PHE A 64 -4.42 -4.82 -0.92
CA PHE A 64 -4.47 -4.74 0.55
C PHE A 64 -5.27 -3.57 1.16
N ILE A 65 -6.14 -2.94 0.37
CA ILE A 65 -7.05 -1.90 0.85
C ILE A 65 -8.44 -2.51 1.02
N ARG A 66 -9.09 -2.21 2.14
CA ARG A 66 -10.44 -2.68 2.41
C ARG A 66 -11.38 -2.16 1.33
N GLY A 67 -12.24 -3.04 0.80
CA GLY A 67 -13.20 -2.68 -0.25
C GLY A 67 -12.63 -2.62 -1.68
N ARG A 68 -11.32 -2.81 -1.89
CA ARG A 68 -10.72 -2.90 -3.24
C ARG A 68 -10.29 -4.33 -3.55
N GLN A 69 -10.43 -4.76 -4.81
CA GLN A 69 -9.97 -6.08 -5.24
C GLN A 69 -8.75 -5.95 -6.13
N ILE A 70 -7.72 -6.75 -5.87
CA ILE A 70 -6.54 -6.81 -6.74
C ILE A 70 -6.89 -7.28 -8.16
N LEU A 71 -7.99 -8.00 -8.31
CA LEU A 71 -8.51 -8.44 -9.60
C LEU A 71 -8.93 -7.27 -10.50
N ASP A 72 -9.33 -6.15 -9.91
CA ASP A 72 -9.71 -4.96 -10.68
C ASP A 72 -8.51 -4.44 -11.49
N SER A 73 -7.30 -4.49 -10.90
CA SER A 73 -6.07 -4.14 -11.61
C SER A 73 -5.72 -5.10 -12.75
N VAL A 74 -5.99 -6.41 -12.57
CA VAL A 74 -5.75 -7.41 -13.63
C VAL A 74 -6.74 -7.25 -14.77
N LEU A 75 -8.00 -6.94 -14.44
CA LEU A 75 -9.03 -6.68 -15.43
C LEU A 75 -8.68 -5.47 -16.30
N ILE A 76 -8.28 -4.36 -15.67
CA ILE A 76 -7.83 -3.15 -16.40
C ILE A 76 -6.64 -3.49 -17.31
N ALA A 77 -5.66 -4.25 -16.81
CA ALA A 77 -4.51 -4.64 -17.62
C ALA A 77 -4.91 -5.49 -18.83
N ASN A 78 -5.84 -6.43 -18.65
CA ASN A 78 -6.37 -7.25 -19.74
C ASN A 78 -7.18 -6.43 -20.75
N GLU A 79 -7.95 -5.45 -20.32
CA GLU A 79 -8.68 -4.54 -21.21
C GLU A 79 -7.72 -3.67 -22.04
N CYS A 80 -6.67 -3.13 -21.41
CA CYS A 80 -5.61 -2.43 -22.13
C CYS A 80 -4.91 -3.33 -23.17
N LEU A 81 -4.66 -4.59 -22.81
CA LEU A 81 -4.03 -5.56 -23.70
C LEU A 81 -4.97 -5.92 -24.87
N ASP A 82 -6.26 -6.15 -24.61
CA ASP A 82 -7.28 -6.39 -25.64
C ASP A 82 -7.38 -5.23 -26.62
N HIS A 83 -7.41 -3.99 -26.13
CA HIS A 83 -7.45 -2.79 -26.97
C HIS A 83 -6.25 -2.75 -27.93
N ARG A 84 -5.04 -3.01 -27.43
CA ARG A 84 -3.82 -3.01 -28.25
C ARG A 84 -3.79 -4.13 -29.28
N LEU A 85 -4.26 -5.31 -28.91
CA LEU A 85 -4.38 -6.43 -29.84
C LEU A 85 -5.37 -6.11 -30.97
N ARG A 86 -6.49 -5.44 -30.67
CA ARG A 86 -7.46 -4.97 -31.68
C ARG A 86 -6.87 -3.90 -32.60
N GLU A 87 -5.98 -3.05 -32.10
CA GLU A 87 -5.20 -2.09 -32.91
C GLU A 87 -4.11 -2.76 -33.78
N GLY A 88 -3.92 -4.08 -33.66
CA GLY A 88 -2.87 -4.81 -34.37
C GLY A 88 -1.47 -4.59 -33.81
N VAL A 89 -1.34 -4.01 -32.62
CA VAL A 89 -0.06 -3.75 -31.96
C VAL A 89 0.21 -4.87 -30.93
N PRO A 90 1.20 -5.74 -31.16
CA PRO A 90 1.52 -6.80 -30.21
C PRO A 90 2.15 -6.20 -28.95
N VAL A 91 1.58 -6.54 -27.79
CA VAL A 91 2.19 -6.23 -26.48
C VAL A 91 3.21 -7.33 -26.18
N LEU A 92 4.47 -6.94 -25.97
CA LEU A 92 5.54 -7.88 -25.62
C LEU A 92 5.81 -7.83 -24.11
N VAL A 93 5.76 -8.99 -23.45
CA VAL A 93 6.20 -9.14 -22.06
C VAL A 93 7.49 -9.96 -22.10
N ASN A 94 8.61 -9.36 -21.68
CA ASN A 94 9.95 -9.97 -21.78
C ASN A 94 10.34 -10.42 -23.20
N GLY A 95 9.91 -9.68 -24.23
CA GLY A 95 10.26 -9.94 -25.63
C GLY A 95 9.39 -10.97 -26.34
N THR A 96 8.42 -11.60 -25.67
CA THR A 96 7.45 -12.49 -26.31
C THR A 96 6.05 -11.86 -26.36
N PRO A 97 5.24 -12.11 -27.40
CA PRO A 97 3.86 -11.67 -27.46
C PRO A 97 3.09 -12.18 -26.25
N ALA A 98 2.55 -11.23 -25.48
CA ALA A 98 1.83 -11.53 -24.26
C ALA A 98 0.36 -11.80 -24.58
N GLY A 99 -0.15 -12.91 -24.05
CA GLY A 99 -1.59 -13.16 -23.96
C GLY A 99 -2.20 -12.52 -22.72
N PHE A 100 -3.48 -12.79 -22.47
CA PHE A 100 -4.17 -12.31 -21.29
C PHE A 100 -3.54 -12.79 -19.98
N PHE A 101 -3.54 -11.91 -18.98
CA PHE A 101 -3.11 -12.23 -17.62
C PHE A 101 -4.17 -13.06 -16.91
N ASN A 102 -3.79 -14.28 -16.51
CA ASN A 102 -4.63 -15.12 -15.67
C ASN A 102 -4.50 -14.73 -14.19
N SER A 103 -5.62 -14.54 -13.52
CA SER A 103 -5.67 -14.25 -12.08
C SER A 103 -6.31 -15.38 -11.29
N SER A 104 -5.76 -15.66 -10.11
CA SER A 104 -6.35 -16.58 -9.13
C SER A 104 -6.50 -15.90 -7.77
N ARG A 105 -7.49 -16.34 -6.99
CA ARG A 105 -7.69 -15.87 -5.61
C ARG A 105 -7.01 -16.81 -4.63
N GLY A 106 -6.28 -16.24 -3.67
CA GLY A 106 -5.68 -16.98 -2.56
C GLY A 106 -6.01 -16.33 -1.23
N LEU A 107 -6.20 -17.15 -0.19
CA LEU A 107 -6.28 -16.66 1.19
C LEU A 107 -4.88 -16.27 1.65
N ARG A 108 -4.71 -15.02 2.09
CA ARG A 108 -3.48 -14.59 2.74
C ARG A 108 -3.55 -14.90 4.23
N GLN A 109 -2.43 -15.41 4.72
CA GLN A 109 -2.21 -15.73 6.11
C GLN A 109 -0.87 -15.10 6.51
N GLY A 110 -0.89 -14.30 7.57
CA GLY A 110 0.24 -13.53 8.06
C GLY A 110 -0.27 -12.35 8.89
N ASP A 111 0.64 -11.46 9.27
CA ASP A 111 0.30 -10.27 10.04
C ASP A 111 -0.52 -9.28 9.22
N PHE A 112 -1.44 -8.60 9.90
CA PHE A 112 -2.35 -7.64 9.30
C PHE A 112 -1.69 -6.29 8.97
N LEU A 113 -0.66 -5.91 9.73
CA LEU A 113 -0.03 -4.58 9.65
C LEU A 113 1.00 -4.42 8.51
N PRO A 114 1.93 -5.38 8.26
CA PRO A 114 2.95 -5.23 7.22
C PRO A 114 2.41 -4.95 5.81
N PRO A 115 1.29 -5.57 5.36
CA PRO A 115 0.69 -5.24 4.06
C PRO A 115 0.28 -3.76 3.94
N LEU A 116 -0.25 -3.14 5.00
CA LEU A 116 -0.63 -1.73 4.97
C LEU A 116 0.59 -0.80 4.90
N LEU A 117 1.65 -1.11 5.66
CA LEU A 117 2.91 -0.36 5.60
C LEU A 117 3.56 -0.44 4.22
N PHE A 118 3.52 -1.62 3.60
CA PHE A 118 3.97 -1.81 2.22
C PHE A 118 3.19 -0.93 1.25
N VAL A 119 1.87 -0.86 1.38
CA VAL A 119 1.03 0.00 0.53
C VAL A 119 1.35 1.48 0.70
N ILE A 120 1.57 1.94 1.94
CA ILE A 120 1.96 3.34 2.22
C ILE A 120 3.30 3.67 1.56
N PHE A 121 4.29 2.79 1.71
CA PHE A 121 5.60 2.95 1.09
C PHE A 121 5.50 2.99 -0.44
N MET A 122 4.73 2.05 -1.02
CA MET A 122 4.55 1.98 -2.47
C MET A 122 3.78 3.16 -3.05
N GLU A 123 2.83 3.74 -2.29
CA GLU A 123 2.17 4.98 -2.69
C GLU A 123 3.16 6.15 -2.73
N ALA A 124 4.04 6.28 -1.73
CA ALA A 124 5.08 7.32 -1.73
C ALA A 124 6.05 7.14 -2.91
N LEU A 125 6.50 5.91 -3.17
CA LEU A 125 7.35 5.59 -4.32
C LEU A 125 6.61 5.87 -5.64
N GLY A 126 5.34 5.51 -5.74
CA GLY A 126 4.51 5.77 -6.92
C GLY A 126 4.37 7.25 -7.23
N ARG A 127 4.27 8.11 -6.21
CA ARG A 127 4.29 9.58 -6.38
C ARG A 127 5.66 10.06 -6.85
N LEU A 128 6.74 9.57 -6.25
CA LEU A 128 8.10 9.91 -6.68
C LEU A 128 8.35 9.56 -8.15
N VAL A 129 7.89 8.38 -8.60
CA VAL A 129 8.01 7.97 -10.01
C VAL A 129 7.14 8.86 -10.91
N LYS A 130 5.91 9.20 -10.50
CA LYS A 130 5.06 10.13 -11.25
C LYS A 130 5.70 11.51 -11.36
N ASP A 131 6.34 12.01 -10.32
CA ASP A 131 7.02 13.31 -10.32
C ASP A 131 8.26 13.28 -11.21
N ALA A 132 9.04 12.20 -11.17
CA ALA A 132 10.18 11.99 -12.04
C ALA A 132 9.76 11.90 -13.53
N VAL A 133 8.71 11.13 -13.83
CA VAL A 133 8.14 11.03 -15.18
C VAL A 133 7.48 12.34 -15.61
N GLY A 134 6.82 13.05 -14.70
CA GLY A 134 6.26 14.39 -14.93
C GLY A 134 7.33 15.43 -15.24
N GLY A 135 8.51 15.30 -14.64
CA GLY A 135 9.71 16.07 -14.99
C GLY A 135 10.21 15.82 -16.41
N VAL A 136 10.02 14.61 -16.94
CA VAL A 136 10.35 14.23 -18.33
C VAL A 136 9.21 14.58 -19.31
N SER A 137 7.96 14.60 -18.84
CA SER A 137 6.74 14.87 -19.62
C SER A 137 6.32 16.36 -19.64
N GLY A 138 6.89 17.20 -18.76
CA GLY A 138 6.62 18.65 -18.69
C GLY A 138 5.47 19.06 -17.74
N LEU A 139 4.76 18.11 -17.11
CA LEU A 139 3.81 18.40 -16.04
C LEU A 139 4.52 18.38 -14.68
N LYS A 140 5.07 19.53 -14.29
CA LYS A 140 5.81 19.70 -13.03
C LYS A 140 4.84 19.96 -11.87
N VAL A 141 4.63 18.96 -11.00
CA VAL A 141 4.07 19.23 -9.66
C VAL A 141 5.07 20.13 -8.95
N ASN A 142 4.67 21.37 -8.69
CA ASN A 142 5.60 22.37 -8.17
C ASN A 142 5.74 22.19 -6.66
N LEU A 143 6.58 21.25 -6.24
CA LEU A 143 6.86 20.97 -4.83
C LEU A 143 7.46 22.18 -4.09
N SER A 144 8.06 23.15 -4.81
CA SER A 144 8.48 24.43 -4.22
C SER A 144 7.32 25.30 -3.71
N LYS A 145 6.08 25.02 -4.14
CA LYS A 145 4.84 25.61 -3.62
C LYS A 145 4.14 24.73 -2.58
N SER A 146 4.59 23.50 -2.37
CA SER A 146 4.01 22.58 -1.40
C SER A 146 4.67 22.75 -0.04
N GLU A 147 3.83 22.86 0.99
CA GLU A 147 4.26 23.07 2.38
C GLU A 147 3.78 21.90 3.25
N MET A 148 4.68 21.37 4.08
CA MET A 148 4.45 20.24 4.97
C MET A 148 4.28 20.74 6.40
N VAL A 149 3.11 20.48 7.00
CA VAL A 149 2.77 20.93 8.35
C VAL A 149 2.90 19.78 9.32
N VAL A 150 3.59 20.00 10.44
CA VAL A 150 3.74 18.99 11.50
C VAL A 150 2.60 19.14 12.50
N VAL A 151 1.88 18.04 12.77
CA VAL A 151 0.87 17.97 13.83
C VAL A 151 1.37 16.99 14.89
N GLY A 152 1.78 17.51 16.04
CA GLY A 152 2.38 16.72 17.14
C GLY A 152 3.90 16.56 17.04
N ALA A 153 4.47 15.70 17.89
CA ALA A 153 5.92 15.44 17.91
C ALA A 153 6.30 14.37 16.89
N VAL A 154 6.92 14.78 15.78
CA VAL A 154 7.42 13.88 14.73
C VAL A 154 8.95 13.98 14.64
N PRO A 155 9.71 12.96 15.08
CA PRO A 155 11.16 12.96 14.90
C PRO A 155 11.53 12.85 13.41
N ASN A 156 12.64 13.47 13.02
CA ASN A 156 13.20 13.42 11.66
C ASN A 156 12.37 14.06 10.53
N ILE A 157 11.49 15.02 10.84
CA ILE A 157 10.69 15.74 9.83
C ILE A 157 11.56 16.39 8.73
N ASN A 158 12.76 16.87 9.08
CA ASN A 158 13.67 17.53 8.14
C ASN A 158 14.21 16.57 7.07
N ASN A 159 14.39 15.29 7.40
CA ASN A 159 14.81 14.29 6.41
C ASN A 159 13.68 14.00 5.42
N LEU A 160 12.45 13.94 5.92
CA LEU A 160 11.26 13.76 5.09
C LEU A 160 11.03 14.96 4.16
N ALA A 161 11.20 16.18 4.68
CA ALA A 161 11.10 17.42 3.91
C ALA A 161 12.13 17.47 2.76
N ARG A 162 13.37 17.08 3.04
CA ARG A 162 14.45 16.99 2.04
C ARG A 162 14.17 15.93 0.97
N LEU A 163 13.62 14.79 1.37
CA LEU A 163 13.28 13.71 0.43
C LEU A 163 12.15 14.11 -0.53
N LEU A 164 11.24 14.96 -0.06
CA LEU A 164 10.06 15.42 -0.81
C LEU A 164 10.23 16.81 -1.45
N ASP A 165 11.42 17.42 -1.31
CA ASP A 165 11.73 18.77 -1.79
C ASP A 165 10.67 19.83 -1.43
N CYS A 166 10.17 19.79 -0.18
CA CYS A 166 9.07 20.64 0.30
C CYS A 166 9.46 21.42 1.57
N LYS A 167 8.80 22.57 1.79
CA LYS A 167 9.05 23.43 2.96
C LYS A 167 8.30 22.91 4.19
N VAL A 168 8.90 22.99 5.38
CA VAL A 168 8.23 22.65 6.65
C VAL A 168 7.60 23.90 7.26
N LEU A 169 6.34 23.82 7.66
CA LEU A 169 5.61 24.86 8.38
C LEU A 169 5.15 24.38 9.77
N SER A 170 5.03 25.34 10.68
CA SER A 170 4.50 25.15 12.03
C SER A 170 3.12 25.79 12.17
N LEU A 171 2.26 25.19 12.99
CA LEU A 171 1.02 25.84 13.45
C LEU A 171 1.32 26.96 14.46
N PRO A 172 0.51 28.03 14.54
CA PRO A 172 -0.66 28.31 13.70
C PRO A 172 -0.30 28.91 12.33
N MET A 173 -1.06 28.59 11.29
CA MET A 173 -0.86 29.11 9.92
C MET A 173 -2.17 29.55 9.27
N LYS A 174 -2.10 30.36 8.20
CA LYS A 174 -3.29 30.71 7.39
C LYS A 174 -3.41 29.77 6.21
N TYR A 175 -4.54 29.06 6.11
CA TYR A 175 -4.88 28.22 4.97
C TYR A 175 -6.20 28.68 4.37
N LEU A 176 -6.18 29.07 3.09
CA LEU A 176 -7.34 29.63 2.38
C LEU A 176 -8.00 30.81 3.13
N GLY A 177 -7.18 31.61 3.83
CA GLY A 177 -7.65 32.77 4.60
C GLY A 177 -8.11 32.45 6.03
N LEU A 178 -8.17 31.18 6.43
CA LEU A 178 -8.58 30.76 7.77
C LEU A 178 -7.36 30.41 8.65
N PRO A 179 -7.33 30.83 9.93
CA PRO A 179 -6.28 30.43 10.86
C PRO A 179 -6.47 28.95 11.27
N LEU A 180 -5.52 28.11 10.90
CA LEU A 180 -5.39 26.72 11.36
C LEU A 180 -4.45 26.67 12.57
N GLY A 181 -4.88 26.00 13.65
CA GLY A 181 -4.06 25.78 14.85
C GLY A 181 -4.01 26.94 15.84
N ALA A 182 -4.80 27.99 15.65
CA ALA A 182 -5.02 29.00 16.69
C ALA A 182 -5.92 28.40 17.78
N ASN A 183 -5.53 28.53 19.05
CA ASN A 183 -6.43 28.25 20.16
C ASN A 183 -7.49 29.37 20.12
N LEU A 184 -8.73 29.02 19.80
CA LEU A 184 -9.87 29.94 19.82
C LEU A 184 -10.07 30.36 21.28
N ALA A 185 -9.49 31.49 21.66
CA ALA A 185 -9.84 32.20 22.89
C ALA A 185 -11.17 32.94 22.69
#